data_AF-A0A367GVL0-F1
#
_entry.id   AF-A0A367GVL0-F1
#
_cell.length_a   1.000
_cell.length_b   1.000
_cell.length_c   1.000
_cell.angle_alpha   90.00
_cell.angle_beta   90.00
_cell.angle_gamma   90.00
#
_symmetry.space_group_name_H-M   'P 1'
#
loop_
_entity.id
_entity.type
_entity.pdbx_description
1 polymer ?
#
loop_
_entity_poly.entity_id
_entity_poly.type
_entity_poly.pdbx_seq_one_letter_code
_entity_poly.pdbx_strand_id
1 'polypeptide(L)'
;MNKAINFYELKAELAQLGFRDPGVTDHLRQAIYQDSGEHHLYTSLGEVAFDLDLIRDGHHRLSFIGYSGSLGAGNSNWQLQSFQPDVPADEAAALLTARASRNSEIADISLIPIGRPEVADYIESIPVAREMAMASIISNHETMNVQNLEFLKKSLLNLGFGDKVNGELEKQIGNKVPEFTLGTKHEFNQTPVDYTLHFKAGDTDGMYFFNKFDAALNQGKDKETKQTFYINKGNGITAKEAFNLMEGRAVHKLLFNKESEKYYAWLQLDPDKLNENGNKEIKRFNENYGFDLDKVLLGKGIKELNTQETAENLMRSLKKGNLQQITVERNGEEKKYFIAASPQYKTVDLYDHQMKRIKREELLQPAQKAGNTQKQTRQQKEGLPEKKQRSQKRKMTV
;
A
#
# COMPACT_ATOMS: atom_id res chain seq x y z
N MET A 1 29.13 1.57 3.24
CA MET A 1 27.92 0.74 3.38
C MET A 1 26.68 1.55 3.00
N ASN A 2 25.60 0.91 2.51
CA ASN A 2 24.35 1.63 2.22
C ASN A 2 23.65 1.98 3.55
N LYS A 3 23.62 3.28 3.91
CA LYS A 3 23.00 3.81 5.14
C LYS A 3 21.54 3.36 5.29
N ALA A 4 20.79 3.22 4.19
CA ALA A 4 19.42 2.73 4.22
C ALA A 4 19.34 1.25 4.64
N ILE A 5 20.25 0.40 4.17
CA ILE A 5 20.30 -1.01 4.57
C ILE A 5 20.60 -1.13 6.06
N ASN A 6 21.64 -0.43 6.54
CA ASN A 6 22.01 -0.44 7.96
C ASN A 6 20.86 0.05 8.87
N PHE A 7 20.12 1.08 8.44
CA PHE A 7 18.94 1.56 9.15
C PHE A 7 17.85 0.49 9.27
N TYR A 8 17.51 -0.21 8.19
CA TYR A 8 16.47 -1.24 8.24
C TYR A 8 16.89 -2.47 9.04
N GLU A 9 18.16 -2.87 8.97
CA GLU A 9 18.72 -3.96 9.79
C GLU A 9 18.61 -3.63 11.28
N LEU A 10 19.14 -2.47 11.71
CA LEU A 10 19.09 -2.05 13.12
C LEU A 10 17.65 -1.83 13.60
N LYS A 11 16.78 -1.26 12.76
CA LYS A 11 15.37 -1.08 13.12
C LYS A 11 14.70 -2.43 13.38
N ALA A 12 14.98 -3.44 12.56
CA ALA A 12 14.42 -4.77 12.75
C ALA A 12 14.97 -5.44 14.01
N GLU A 13 16.28 -5.34 14.24
CA GLU A 13 16.96 -5.86 15.43
C GLU A 13 16.39 -5.26 16.73
N LEU A 14 16.33 -3.92 16.84
CA LEU A 14 15.76 -3.24 18.00
C LEU A 14 14.27 -3.58 18.21
N ALA A 15 13.51 -3.73 17.13
CA ALA A 15 12.10 -4.13 17.22
C ALA A 15 11.92 -5.57 17.73
N GLN A 16 12.85 -6.49 17.40
CA GLN A 16 12.83 -7.86 17.94
C GLN A 16 13.08 -7.89 19.44
N LEU A 17 13.91 -6.97 19.96
CA LEU A 17 14.18 -6.82 21.39
C LEU A 17 13.07 -6.07 22.15
N GLY A 18 12.05 -5.56 21.46
CA GLY A 18 10.93 -4.85 22.09
C GLY A 18 11.04 -3.31 22.04
N PHE A 19 12.13 -2.74 21.53
CA PHE A 19 12.31 -1.30 21.37
C PHE A 19 11.61 -0.78 20.10
N ARG A 20 10.26 -0.74 20.15
CA ARG A 20 9.40 -0.43 18.99
C ARG A 20 8.87 1.00 18.96
N ASP A 21 9.22 1.80 19.95
CA ASP A 21 8.74 3.18 20.07
C ASP A 21 9.12 4.03 18.83
N PRO A 22 8.19 4.85 18.28
CA PRO A 22 8.49 5.71 17.13
C PRO A 22 9.68 6.65 17.35
N GLY A 23 9.90 7.12 18.59
CA GLY A 23 11.04 7.94 18.98
C GLY A 23 12.37 7.22 18.77
N VAL A 24 12.46 5.93 19.09
CA VAL A 24 13.67 5.12 18.81
C VAL A 24 13.94 5.07 17.30
N THR A 25 12.89 4.86 16.49
CA THR A 25 13.03 4.81 15.03
C THR A 25 13.52 6.15 14.45
N ASP A 26 13.03 7.28 14.96
CA ASP A 26 13.40 8.60 14.47
C ASP A 26 14.82 8.99 14.90
N HIS A 27 15.22 8.72 16.14
CA HIS A 27 16.59 8.94 16.60
C HIS A 27 17.59 8.02 15.89
N LEU A 28 17.24 6.74 15.67
CA LEU A 28 18.06 5.82 14.87
C LEU A 28 18.26 6.35 13.45
N ARG A 29 17.22 6.95 12.85
CA ARG A 29 17.34 7.58 11.54
C ARG A 29 18.37 8.71 11.58
N GLN A 30 18.33 9.57 12.60
CA GLN A 30 19.31 10.65 12.76
C GLN A 30 20.74 10.11 12.96
N ALA A 31 20.91 9.13 13.85
CA ALA A 31 22.19 8.51 14.15
C ALA A 31 22.86 7.91 12.91
N ILE A 32 22.09 7.26 12.02
CA ILE A 32 22.60 6.70 10.75
C ILE A 32 23.26 7.76 9.86
N TYR A 33 22.78 9.00 9.88
CA TYR A 33 23.29 10.08 9.02
C TYR A 33 24.34 10.98 9.70
N GLN A 34 24.55 10.84 11.01
CA GLN A 34 25.57 11.56 11.77
C GLN A 34 26.92 10.79 11.75
N ASP A 35 28.02 11.54 11.72
CA ASP A 35 29.39 10.98 11.61
C ASP A 35 30.09 10.77 12.97
N SER A 36 29.38 10.90 14.10
CA SER A 36 29.92 10.57 15.43
C SER A 36 30.16 9.07 15.60
N GLY A 37 31.13 8.72 16.45
CA GLY A 37 31.54 7.34 16.73
C GLY A 37 30.61 6.59 17.69
N GLU A 38 29.99 7.30 18.63
CA GLU A 38 29.07 6.75 19.64
C GLU A 38 27.72 7.46 19.56
N HIS A 39 26.65 6.71 19.78
CA HIS A 39 25.28 7.18 19.77
C HIS A 39 24.48 6.51 20.88
N HIS A 40 23.69 7.32 21.59
CA HIS A 40 22.77 6.87 22.63
C HIS A 40 21.33 7.12 22.19
N LEU A 41 20.47 6.09 22.32
CA LEU A 41 19.04 6.23 22.09
C LEU A 41 18.29 5.99 23.39
N TYR A 42 17.48 6.96 23.81
CA TYR A 42 16.71 6.87 25.03
C TYR A 42 15.28 6.39 24.75
N THR A 43 14.80 5.45 25.56
CA THR A 43 13.41 4.97 25.52
C THR A 43 12.97 4.45 26.88
N SER A 44 11.73 3.97 27.01
CA SER A 44 11.25 3.38 28.26
C SER A 44 10.21 2.30 28.01
N LEU A 45 10.09 1.38 28.96
CA LEU A 45 9.01 0.40 29.05
C LEU A 45 8.41 0.49 30.46
N GLY A 46 7.20 1.05 30.56
CA GLY A 46 6.62 1.40 31.86
C GLY A 46 7.50 2.43 32.59
N GLU A 47 7.90 2.12 33.81
CA GLU A 47 8.76 2.98 34.64
C GLU A 47 10.26 2.75 34.43
N VAL A 48 10.64 1.73 33.65
CA VAL A 48 12.04 1.42 33.37
C VAL A 48 12.51 2.25 32.17
N ALA A 49 13.52 3.08 32.40
CA ALA A 49 14.18 3.84 31.34
C ALA A 49 15.34 3.02 30.76
N PHE A 50 15.56 3.12 29.44
CA PHE A 50 16.64 2.46 28.74
C PHE A 50 17.51 3.48 27.99
N ASP A 51 18.82 3.26 28.05
CA ASP A 51 19.84 3.93 27.23
C ASP A 51 20.49 2.87 26.33
N LEU A 52 20.25 2.97 25.02
CA LEU A 52 20.71 2.03 24.02
C LEU A 52 22.01 2.53 23.39
N ASP A 53 23.05 1.70 23.47
CA ASP A 53 24.39 2.04 23.02
C ASP A 53 24.63 1.56 21.59
N LEU A 54 24.99 2.48 20.70
CA LEU A 54 25.40 2.18 19.34
C LEU A 54 26.78 2.75 19.03
N ILE A 55 27.59 1.95 18.35
CA ILE A 55 28.94 2.35 17.91
C ILE A 55 29.06 2.25 16.39
N ARG A 56 29.75 3.24 15.83
CA ARG A 56 30.13 3.27 14.42
C ARG A 56 31.54 2.70 14.23
N ASP A 57 31.65 1.71 13.36
CA ASP A 57 32.94 1.11 13.01
C ASP A 57 33.74 1.95 11.98
N GLY A 58 34.99 1.54 11.72
CA GLY A 58 35.85 2.16 10.70
C GLY A 58 35.35 2.02 9.25
N HIS A 59 34.29 1.24 9.00
CA HIS A 59 33.61 1.11 7.72
C HIS A 59 32.31 1.94 7.64
N HIS A 60 32.09 2.81 8.62
CA HIS A 60 30.91 3.64 8.80
C HIS A 60 29.61 2.84 9.00
N ARG A 61 29.66 1.59 9.44
CA ARG A 61 28.48 0.82 9.87
C ARG A 61 28.19 1.14 11.33
N LEU A 62 26.95 1.53 11.61
CA LEU A 62 26.45 1.66 12.97
C LEU A 62 25.99 0.28 13.45
N SER A 63 26.36 -0.10 14.67
CA SER A 63 26.01 -1.38 15.29
C SER A 63 25.48 -1.15 16.70
N PHE A 64 24.44 -1.90 17.08
CA PHE A 64 23.94 -1.95 18.44
C PHE A 64 24.84 -2.87 19.28
N ILE A 65 25.35 -2.40 20.41
CA ILE A 65 26.38 -3.12 21.19
C ILE A 65 25.92 -3.50 22.60
N GLY A 66 24.80 -2.94 23.06
CA GLY A 66 24.23 -3.22 24.37
C GLY A 66 23.34 -2.08 24.80
N TYR A 67 22.83 -2.16 26.01
CA TYR A 67 22.03 -1.10 26.60
C TYR A 67 22.09 -1.17 28.12
N SER A 68 21.66 -0.10 28.79
CA SER A 68 21.40 -0.12 30.23
C SER A 68 19.93 0.14 30.52
N GLY A 69 19.42 -0.51 31.55
CA GLY A 69 18.08 -0.28 32.09
C GLY A 69 18.17 0.31 33.50
N SER A 70 17.33 1.31 33.78
CA SER A 70 17.31 2.07 35.02
C SER A 70 15.88 2.22 35.56
N LEU A 71 15.69 1.94 36.85
CA LEU A 71 14.41 2.09 37.54
C LEU A 71 14.60 2.81 38.87
N GLY A 72 13.82 3.86 39.11
CA GLY A 72 13.86 4.59 40.40
C GLY A 72 15.13 5.42 40.60
N ALA A 73 15.73 5.93 39.53
CA ALA A 73 16.92 6.78 39.59
C ALA A 73 16.74 7.94 40.60
N GLY A 74 17.71 8.10 41.50
CA GLY A 74 17.68 9.12 42.55
C GLY A 74 16.96 8.70 43.85
N ASN A 75 16.34 7.52 43.90
CA ASN A 75 15.72 6.97 45.11
C ASN A 75 16.60 5.90 45.77
N SER A 76 16.28 5.52 47.02
CA SER A 76 17.00 4.50 47.79
C SER A 76 16.94 3.09 47.17
N ASN A 77 15.95 2.84 46.30
CA ASN A 77 15.74 1.59 45.60
C ASN A 77 16.20 1.63 44.14
N TRP A 78 17.07 2.57 43.76
CA TRP A 78 17.55 2.69 42.37
C TRP A 78 18.17 1.38 41.87
N GLN A 79 17.61 0.84 40.78
CA GLN A 79 18.14 -0.32 40.07
C GLN A 79 18.76 0.14 38.75
N LEU A 80 20.00 -0.26 38.48
CA LEU A 80 20.68 -0.04 37.21
C LEU A 80 21.40 -1.32 36.78
N GLN A 81 21.17 -1.78 35.56
CA GLN A 81 21.82 -2.95 35.00
C GLN A 81 22.17 -2.71 33.53
N SER A 82 23.42 -2.98 33.15
CA SER A 82 23.80 -3.11 31.73
C SER A 82 23.46 -4.50 31.20
N PHE A 83 23.05 -4.59 29.96
CA PHE A 83 22.60 -5.80 29.28
C PHE A 83 23.31 -5.97 27.95
N GLN A 84 23.57 -7.23 27.58
CA GLN A 84 24.05 -7.57 26.25
C GLN A 84 22.91 -7.43 25.21
N PRO A 85 23.23 -7.29 23.91
CA PRO A 85 22.23 -7.11 22.83
C PRO A 85 21.20 -8.22 22.68
N ASP A 86 21.42 -9.39 23.27
CA ASP A 86 20.55 -10.56 23.16
C ASP A 86 19.40 -10.56 24.18
N VAL A 87 19.41 -9.65 25.16
CA VAL A 87 18.40 -9.57 26.21
C VAL A 87 17.18 -8.76 25.75
N PRO A 88 15.96 -9.34 25.69
CA PRO A 88 14.74 -8.60 25.42
C PRO A 88 14.42 -7.53 26.48
N ALA A 89 13.86 -6.40 26.07
CA ALA A 89 13.56 -5.26 26.94
C ALA A 89 12.56 -5.58 28.06
N ASP A 90 11.62 -6.50 27.80
CA ASP A 90 10.64 -6.96 28.79
C ASP A 90 11.27 -7.86 29.85
N GLU A 91 12.18 -8.77 29.47
CA GLU A 91 12.98 -9.56 30.41
C GLU A 91 13.87 -8.65 31.29
N ALA A 92 14.54 -7.67 30.68
CA ALA A 92 15.34 -6.67 31.40
C ALA A 92 14.51 -5.82 32.37
N ALA A 93 13.33 -5.35 31.94
CA ALA A 93 12.42 -4.60 32.80
C ALA A 93 11.92 -5.46 33.96
N ALA A 94 11.52 -6.71 33.70
CA ALA A 94 11.03 -7.63 34.72
C ALA A 94 12.10 -7.89 35.81
N LEU A 95 13.37 -8.07 35.40
CA LEU A 95 14.47 -8.20 36.34
C LEU A 95 14.59 -6.98 37.27
N LEU A 96 14.65 -5.78 36.70
CA LEU A 96 14.84 -4.54 37.46
C LEU A 96 13.67 -4.26 38.41
N THR A 97 12.43 -4.44 37.95
CA THR A 97 11.24 -4.28 38.79
C THR A 97 11.20 -5.31 39.92
N ALA A 98 11.60 -6.56 39.65
CA ALA A 98 11.64 -7.60 40.66
C ALA A 98 12.71 -7.34 41.73
N ARG A 99 13.89 -6.86 41.34
CA ARG A 99 14.93 -6.43 42.30
C ARG A 99 14.45 -5.28 43.18
N ALA A 100 13.85 -4.25 42.58
CA ALA A 100 13.26 -3.11 43.32
C ALA A 100 12.16 -3.56 44.30
N SER A 101 11.39 -4.59 43.95
CA SER A 101 10.30 -5.14 44.78
C SER A 101 10.79 -6.04 45.92
N ARG A 102 11.95 -6.70 45.76
CA ARG A 102 12.51 -7.63 46.75
C ARG A 102 13.14 -6.90 47.94
N ASN A 103 13.71 -5.71 47.72
CA ASN A 103 14.39 -4.95 48.77
C ASN A 103 14.30 -3.44 48.50
N SER A 104 13.34 -2.76 49.13
CA SER A 104 13.03 -1.34 48.90
C SER A 104 14.07 -0.34 49.45
N GLU A 105 15.12 -0.82 50.10
CA GLU A 105 16.09 0.01 50.84
C GLU A 105 17.52 -0.02 50.28
N ILE A 106 17.80 -0.82 49.25
CA ILE A 106 19.16 -0.96 48.70
C ILE A 106 19.15 -0.76 47.19
N ALA A 107 19.95 0.20 46.73
CA ALA A 107 20.24 0.38 45.32
C ALA A 107 21.13 -0.77 44.81
N ASP A 108 20.79 -1.34 43.66
CA ASP A 108 21.61 -2.34 42.97
C ASP A 108 22.02 -1.77 41.62
N ILE A 109 23.31 -1.44 41.49
CA ILE A 109 23.87 -0.72 40.36
C ILE A 109 25.01 -1.55 39.79
N SER A 110 24.81 -2.10 38.61
CA SER A 110 25.81 -2.88 37.89
C SER A 110 25.92 -2.42 36.44
N LEU A 111 27.11 -1.98 36.06
CA LEU A 111 27.45 -1.66 34.67
C LEU A 111 28.10 -2.83 33.93
N ILE A 112 28.18 -4.00 34.57
CA ILE A 112 28.71 -5.21 33.93
C ILE A 112 27.57 -5.82 33.09
N PRO A 113 27.71 -5.91 31.76
CA PRO A 113 26.65 -6.43 30.91
C PRO A 113 26.38 -7.92 31.16
N ILE A 114 25.15 -8.25 31.52
CA ILE A 114 24.68 -9.64 31.64
C ILE A 114 23.96 -10.08 30.36
N GLY A 115 24.11 -11.35 30.01
CA GLY A 115 23.50 -11.95 28.83
C GLY A 115 22.15 -12.61 29.12
N ARG A 116 21.44 -13.03 28.08
CA ARG A 116 20.10 -13.63 28.23
C ARG A 116 20.06 -14.87 29.14
N PRO A 117 21.03 -15.81 29.11
CA PRO A 117 21.02 -16.96 30.03
C PRO A 117 21.03 -16.55 31.50
N GLU A 118 21.85 -15.55 31.85
CA GLU A 118 21.95 -15.05 33.22
C GLU A 118 20.67 -14.33 33.64
N VAL A 119 20.08 -13.53 32.74
CA VAL A 119 18.78 -12.88 32.97
C VAL A 119 17.67 -13.91 33.18
N ALA A 120 17.64 -14.97 32.37
CA ALA A 120 16.67 -16.05 32.50
C ALA A 120 16.79 -16.76 33.86
N ASP A 121 18.00 -17.11 34.29
CA ASP A 121 18.25 -17.70 35.61
C ASP A 121 17.73 -16.79 36.74
N TYR A 122 17.95 -15.47 36.63
CA TYR A 122 17.40 -14.52 37.60
C TYR A 122 15.87 -14.49 37.59
N ILE A 123 15.24 -14.42 36.41
CA ILE A 123 13.78 -14.38 36.28
C ILE A 123 13.16 -15.67 36.85
N GLU A 124 13.76 -16.84 36.58
CA GLU A 124 13.27 -18.12 37.12
C GLU A 124 13.42 -18.20 38.64
N SER A 125 14.51 -17.64 39.19
CA SER A 125 14.76 -17.64 40.62
C SER A 125 13.86 -16.70 41.44
N ILE A 126 13.15 -15.77 40.79
CA ILE A 126 12.29 -14.77 41.44
C ILE A 126 10.85 -14.87 40.91
N PRO A 127 9.90 -15.47 41.66
CA PRO A 127 8.53 -15.70 41.20
C PRO A 127 7.82 -14.44 40.65
N VAL A 128 8.00 -13.30 41.30
CA VAL A 128 7.42 -12.01 40.86
C VAL A 128 8.03 -11.54 39.53
N ALA A 129 9.31 -11.78 39.28
CA ALA A 129 9.96 -11.47 38.00
C ALA A 129 9.35 -12.29 36.87
N ARG A 130 9.11 -13.58 37.11
CA ARG A 130 8.48 -14.49 36.15
C ARG A 130 7.06 -14.04 35.79
N GLU A 131 6.25 -13.66 36.77
CA GLU A 131 4.89 -13.14 36.53
C GLU A 131 4.91 -11.83 35.73
N MET A 132 5.82 -10.90 36.07
CA MET A 132 5.96 -9.62 35.38
C MET A 132 6.42 -9.79 33.92
N ALA A 133 7.40 -10.66 33.65
CA ALA A 133 7.85 -10.95 32.30
C ALA A 133 6.71 -11.53 31.44
N MET A 134 5.94 -12.47 31.98
CA MET A 134 4.78 -13.04 31.29
C MET A 134 3.68 -12.00 31.03
N ALA A 135 3.37 -11.15 32.02
CA ALA A 135 2.37 -10.08 31.88
C ALA A 135 2.78 -9.05 30.81
N SER A 136 4.07 -8.71 30.74
CA SER A 136 4.62 -7.79 29.73
C SER A 136 4.50 -8.35 28.31
N ILE A 137 4.82 -9.63 28.11
CA ILE A 137 4.63 -10.32 26.82
C ILE A 137 3.17 -10.28 26.37
N ILE A 138 2.23 -10.57 27.29
CA ILE A 138 0.79 -10.53 27.01
C ILE A 138 0.35 -9.11 26.63
N SER A 139 0.73 -8.11 27.42
CA SER A 139 0.39 -6.70 27.18
C SER A 139 0.95 -6.17 25.85
N ASN A 140 2.18 -6.52 25.51
CA ASN A 140 2.80 -6.16 24.22
C ASN A 140 2.06 -6.80 23.04
N HIS A 141 1.65 -8.06 23.19
CA HIS A 141 0.87 -8.75 22.17
C HIS A 141 -0.54 -8.13 22.01
N GLU A 142 -1.20 -7.75 23.10
CA GLU A 142 -2.49 -7.03 23.04
C GLU A 142 -2.34 -5.66 22.37
N THR A 143 -1.31 -4.89 22.73
CA THR A 143 -1.01 -3.59 22.13
C THR A 143 -0.75 -3.70 20.63
N MET A 144 0.02 -4.72 20.20
CA MET A 144 0.23 -5.02 18.78
C MET A 144 -1.07 -5.33 18.04
N ASN A 145 -1.94 -6.14 18.65
CA ASN A 145 -3.22 -6.48 18.04
C ASN A 145 -4.13 -5.26 17.89
N VAL A 146 -4.13 -4.34 18.85
CA VAL A 146 -4.86 -3.07 18.75
C VAL A 146 -4.33 -2.23 17.57
N GLN A 147 -3.02 -2.05 17.46
CA GLN A 147 -2.41 -1.30 16.36
C GLN A 147 -2.67 -1.95 15.00
N ASN A 148 -2.58 -3.29 14.94
CA ASN A 148 -2.87 -4.06 13.73
C ASN A 148 -4.34 -3.91 13.32
N LEU A 149 -5.27 -4.01 14.26
CA LEU A 149 -6.70 -3.84 14.01
C LEU A 149 -7.00 -2.44 13.48
N GLU A 150 -6.46 -1.38 14.08
CA GLU A 150 -6.66 0.00 13.62
C GLU A 150 -6.07 0.23 12.22
N PHE A 151 -4.90 -0.36 11.93
CA PHE A 151 -4.33 -0.35 10.59
C PHE A 151 -5.25 -1.02 9.55
N LEU A 152 -5.84 -2.17 9.89
CA LEU A 152 -6.76 -2.89 9.01
C LEU A 152 -8.05 -2.08 8.79
N LYS A 153 -8.68 -1.55 9.85
CA LYS A 153 -9.86 -0.66 9.78
C LYS A 153 -9.61 0.53 8.84
N LYS A 154 -8.46 1.21 9.01
CA LYS A 154 -8.06 2.33 8.14
C LYS A 154 -7.80 1.89 6.70
N SER A 155 -7.19 0.73 6.50
CA SER A 155 -6.95 0.17 5.16
C SER A 155 -8.26 -0.12 4.44
N LEU A 156 -9.25 -0.72 5.11
CA LEU A 156 -10.57 -0.98 4.55
C LEU A 156 -11.30 0.30 4.17
N LEU A 157 -11.25 1.32 5.01
CA LEU A 157 -11.81 2.64 4.72
C LEU A 157 -11.16 3.26 3.47
N ASN A 158 -9.82 3.29 3.41
CA ASN A 158 -9.08 3.88 2.29
C ASN A 158 -9.26 3.12 0.97
N LEU A 159 -9.46 1.80 1.05
CA LEU A 159 -9.75 0.95 -0.10
C LEU A 159 -11.22 1.01 -0.52
N GLY A 160 -12.07 1.73 0.20
CA GLY A 160 -13.45 2.01 -0.16
C GLY A 160 -14.46 0.93 0.26
N PHE A 161 -14.09 0.04 1.20
CA PHE A 161 -14.99 -0.97 1.76
C PHE A 161 -15.83 -0.45 2.94
N GLY A 162 -15.44 0.69 3.51
CA GLY A 162 -16.12 1.32 4.64
C GLY A 162 -15.84 0.63 5.97
N ASP A 163 -16.75 0.81 6.92
CA ASP A 163 -16.61 0.42 8.33
C ASP A 163 -17.58 -0.69 8.77
N LYS A 164 -18.55 -1.05 7.92
CA LYS A 164 -19.61 -2.02 8.25
C LYS A 164 -19.08 -3.39 8.69
N VAL A 165 -17.91 -3.79 8.22
CA VAL A 165 -17.29 -5.08 8.55
C VAL A 165 -16.36 -5.01 9.78
N ASN A 166 -16.13 -3.83 10.35
CA ASN A 166 -15.15 -3.63 11.41
C ASN A 166 -15.49 -4.40 12.70
N GLY A 167 -16.77 -4.52 13.06
CA GLY A 167 -17.19 -5.28 14.24
C GLY A 167 -16.91 -6.78 14.09
N GLU A 168 -17.17 -7.35 12.91
CA GLU A 168 -16.86 -8.76 12.65
C GLU A 168 -15.34 -8.98 12.53
N LEU A 169 -14.62 -8.05 11.89
CA LEU A 169 -13.16 -8.07 11.85
C LEU A 169 -12.54 -8.16 13.26
N GLU A 170 -12.98 -7.28 14.16
CA GLU A 170 -12.51 -7.23 15.55
C GLU A 170 -12.81 -8.53 16.30
N LYS A 171 -14.02 -9.08 16.11
CA LYS A 171 -14.40 -10.37 16.69
C LYS A 171 -13.56 -11.53 16.19
N GLN A 172 -13.29 -11.61 14.89
CA GLN A 172 -12.49 -12.69 14.30
C GLN A 172 -11.03 -12.64 14.79
N ILE A 173 -10.46 -11.44 14.88
CA ILE A 173 -9.11 -11.22 15.42
C ILE A 173 -9.06 -11.53 16.93
N GLY A 174 -10.04 -11.06 17.70
CA GLY A 174 -10.13 -11.33 19.14
C GLY A 174 -10.25 -12.83 19.46
N ASN A 175 -10.97 -13.58 18.62
CA ASN A 175 -11.08 -15.04 18.72
C ASN A 175 -9.87 -15.80 18.16
N LYS A 176 -8.85 -15.09 17.66
CA LYS A 176 -7.63 -15.66 17.09
C LYS A 176 -7.88 -16.65 15.94
N VAL A 177 -8.89 -16.38 15.10
CA VAL A 177 -9.23 -17.26 13.95
C VAL A 177 -8.15 -17.13 12.88
N PRO A 178 -7.39 -18.20 12.54
CA PRO A 178 -6.19 -18.07 11.70
C PRO A 178 -6.41 -17.51 10.30
N GLU A 179 -7.56 -17.81 9.69
CA GLU A 179 -7.94 -17.34 8.35
C GLU A 179 -9.46 -17.20 8.28
N PHE A 180 -9.93 -16.07 7.75
CA PHE A 180 -11.36 -15.78 7.63
C PHE A 180 -11.65 -14.81 6.48
N THR A 181 -12.94 -14.72 6.12
CA THR A 181 -13.41 -13.80 5.09
C THR A 181 -14.52 -12.90 5.60
N LEU A 182 -14.54 -11.64 5.15
CA LEU A 182 -15.63 -10.69 5.42
C LEU A 182 -16.33 -10.31 4.12
N GLY A 183 -17.66 -10.41 4.08
CA GLY A 183 -18.47 -10.02 2.94
C GLY A 183 -18.95 -8.56 3.06
N THR A 184 -18.87 -7.79 1.97
CA THR A 184 -19.52 -6.47 1.88
C THR A 184 -20.09 -6.25 0.49
N LYS A 185 -21.17 -5.46 0.40
CA LYS A 185 -21.87 -5.18 -0.85
C LYS A 185 -21.85 -3.69 -1.13
N HIS A 186 -21.59 -3.32 -2.37
CA HIS A 186 -21.71 -1.95 -2.85
C HIS A 186 -22.56 -1.90 -4.11
N GLU A 187 -23.09 -0.73 -4.40
CA GLU A 187 -23.72 -0.45 -5.69
C GLU A 187 -23.01 0.73 -6.34
N PHE A 188 -22.64 0.54 -7.60
CA PHE A 188 -21.97 1.53 -8.40
C PHE A 188 -22.69 1.67 -9.72
N ASN A 189 -23.15 2.88 -10.05
CA ASN A 189 -23.89 3.15 -11.28
C ASN A 189 -25.07 2.18 -11.46
N GLN A 190 -25.87 1.97 -10.40
CA GLN A 190 -26.99 1.02 -10.39
C GLN A 190 -26.62 -0.45 -10.64
N THR A 191 -25.33 -0.78 -10.54
CA THR A 191 -24.82 -2.15 -10.71
C THR A 191 -24.29 -2.64 -9.36
N PRO A 192 -24.89 -3.70 -8.79
CA PRO A 192 -24.42 -4.27 -7.53
C PRO A 192 -23.12 -5.05 -7.74
N VAL A 193 -22.21 -4.90 -6.77
CA VAL A 193 -21.00 -5.70 -6.62
C VAL A 193 -20.94 -6.28 -5.21
N ASP A 194 -20.70 -7.58 -5.16
CA ASP A 194 -20.37 -8.28 -3.93
C ASP A 194 -18.84 -8.40 -3.80
N TYR A 195 -18.31 -8.06 -2.62
CA TYR A 195 -16.89 -8.23 -2.30
C TYR A 195 -16.70 -9.23 -1.16
N THR A 196 -15.70 -10.10 -1.32
CA THR A 196 -15.23 -11.03 -0.28
C THR A 196 -13.80 -10.67 0.08
N LEU A 197 -13.58 -10.20 1.31
CA LEU A 197 -12.29 -9.71 1.80
C LEU A 197 -11.58 -10.83 2.56
N HIS A 198 -10.34 -11.18 2.18
CA HIS A 198 -9.61 -12.32 2.74
C HIS A 198 -8.54 -11.87 3.75
N PHE A 199 -8.64 -12.38 4.98
CA PHE A 199 -7.73 -12.10 6.08
C PHE A 199 -7.02 -13.36 6.55
N LYS A 200 -5.75 -13.23 6.90
CA LYS A 200 -4.95 -14.33 7.45
C LYS A 200 -3.99 -13.82 8.52
N ALA A 201 -3.83 -14.58 9.60
CA ALA A 201 -2.80 -14.37 10.61
C ALA A 201 -1.40 -14.68 10.03
N GLY A 202 -0.40 -13.89 10.42
CA GLY A 202 1.01 -14.19 10.15
C GLY A 202 1.56 -15.28 11.07
N ASP A 203 2.63 -15.93 10.64
CA ASP A 203 3.17 -17.12 11.31
C ASP A 203 3.97 -16.80 12.59
N THR A 204 4.52 -15.59 12.73
CA THR A 204 5.46 -15.25 13.82
C THR A 204 4.93 -14.25 14.86
N ASP A 205 4.15 -13.26 14.45
CA ASP A 205 3.88 -12.08 15.30
C ASP A 205 2.41 -11.93 15.72
N GLY A 206 1.55 -12.90 15.40
CA GLY A 206 0.11 -12.84 15.70
C GLY A 206 -0.69 -11.78 14.93
N MET A 207 -0.03 -10.96 14.10
CA MET A 207 -0.65 -9.93 13.28
C MET A 207 -1.54 -10.51 12.17
N TYR A 208 -2.61 -9.79 11.83
CA TYR A 208 -3.48 -10.13 10.72
C TYR A 208 -3.20 -9.28 9.48
N PHE A 209 -3.38 -9.90 8.31
CA PHE A 209 -3.10 -9.31 7.01
C PHE A 209 -4.31 -9.40 6.09
N PHE A 210 -4.69 -8.27 5.49
CA PHE A 210 -5.64 -8.22 4.38
C PHE A 210 -4.88 -8.34 3.06
N ASN A 211 -4.91 -9.53 2.46
CA ASN A 211 -4.00 -9.88 1.34
C ASN A 211 -4.66 -9.76 -0.04
N LYS A 212 -5.96 -10.01 -0.12
CA LYS A 212 -6.72 -10.00 -1.38
C LYS A 212 -8.21 -9.80 -1.11
N PHE A 213 -8.93 -9.43 -2.14
CA PHE A 213 -10.38 -9.53 -2.17
C PHE A 213 -10.87 -10.07 -3.51
N ASP A 214 -12.01 -10.76 -3.49
CA ASP A 214 -12.74 -11.14 -4.68
C ASP A 214 -13.88 -10.16 -4.90
N ALA A 215 -14.09 -9.76 -6.15
CA ALA A 215 -15.22 -8.95 -6.57
C ALA A 215 -16.09 -9.76 -7.53
N ALA A 216 -17.40 -9.76 -7.30
CA ALA A 216 -18.40 -10.36 -8.16
C ALA A 216 -19.35 -9.27 -8.66
N LEU A 217 -19.30 -9.01 -9.97
CA LEU A 217 -20.12 -8.00 -10.65
C LEU A 217 -21.35 -8.66 -11.26
N ASN A 218 -22.53 -8.24 -10.82
CA ASN A 218 -23.80 -8.80 -11.26
C ASN A 218 -24.43 -7.92 -12.36
N GLN A 219 -24.28 -8.32 -13.62
CA GLN A 219 -24.77 -7.56 -14.79
C GLN A 219 -26.17 -8.02 -15.27
N GLY A 220 -27.01 -8.56 -14.39
CA GLY A 220 -28.35 -9.08 -14.71
C GLY A 220 -28.41 -10.60 -14.90
N LYS A 221 -29.54 -11.10 -15.44
CA LYS A 221 -29.91 -12.54 -15.52
C LYS A 221 -28.78 -13.40 -16.09
N ASP A 222 -27.97 -13.96 -15.19
CA ASP A 222 -26.90 -14.94 -15.42
C ASP A 222 -25.57 -14.42 -15.98
N LYS A 223 -25.28 -13.11 -15.86
CA LYS A 223 -23.95 -12.54 -16.18
C LYS A 223 -23.25 -12.07 -14.91
N GLU A 224 -22.74 -13.03 -14.15
CA GLU A 224 -21.81 -12.77 -13.05
C GLU A 224 -20.37 -12.82 -13.58
N THR A 225 -19.60 -11.76 -13.37
CA THR A 225 -18.16 -11.75 -13.64
C THR A 225 -17.40 -11.69 -12.33
N LYS A 226 -16.39 -12.53 -12.15
CA LYS A 226 -15.54 -12.56 -10.95
C LYS A 226 -14.12 -12.11 -11.27
N GLN A 227 -13.51 -11.41 -10.33
CA GLN A 227 -12.11 -11.03 -10.40
C GLN A 227 -11.52 -10.90 -8.99
N THR A 228 -10.36 -11.50 -8.77
CA THR A 228 -9.55 -11.35 -7.56
C THR A 228 -8.56 -10.20 -7.74
N PHE A 229 -8.44 -9.38 -6.71
CA PHE A 229 -7.45 -8.30 -6.62
C PHE A 229 -6.60 -8.46 -5.36
N TYR A 230 -5.30 -8.26 -5.50
CA TYR A 230 -4.34 -8.40 -4.40
C TYR A 230 -4.03 -7.04 -3.77
N ILE A 231 -3.80 -7.07 -2.46
CA ILE A 231 -3.46 -5.92 -1.62
C ILE A 231 -2.06 -6.16 -1.03
N ASN A 232 -1.25 -5.10 -1.01
CA ASN A 232 0.07 -5.11 -0.40
C ASN A 232 0.17 -3.98 0.61
N LYS A 233 0.22 -4.33 1.91
CA LYS A 233 0.37 -3.37 3.03
C LYS A 233 -0.62 -2.20 2.94
N GLY A 234 -1.90 -2.52 2.73
CA GLY A 234 -2.97 -1.51 2.60
C GLY A 234 -3.01 -0.76 1.26
N ASN A 235 -2.13 -1.10 0.32
CA ASN A 235 -2.10 -0.51 -1.03
C ASN A 235 -2.59 -1.52 -2.07
N GLY A 236 -3.40 -1.06 -3.01
CA GLY A 236 -3.88 -1.88 -4.10
C GLY A 236 -4.99 -1.21 -4.89
N ILE A 237 -5.76 -2.03 -5.60
CA ILE A 237 -6.98 -1.62 -6.28
C ILE A 237 -8.08 -1.39 -5.23
N THR A 238 -8.70 -0.22 -5.24
CA THR A 238 -9.87 0.08 -4.37
C THR A 238 -11.14 -0.62 -4.88
N ALA A 239 -12.17 -0.72 -4.06
CA ALA A 239 -13.47 -1.28 -4.45
C ALA A 239 -14.02 -0.62 -5.74
N LYS A 240 -14.03 0.73 -5.81
CA LYS A 240 -14.50 1.43 -7.01
C LYS A 240 -13.61 1.23 -8.24
N GLU A 241 -12.29 1.17 -8.05
CA GLU A 241 -11.35 0.88 -9.14
C GLU A 241 -11.52 -0.55 -9.67
N ALA A 242 -11.77 -1.53 -8.80
CA ALA A 242 -12.08 -2.91 -9.17
C ALA A 242 -13.34 -2.98 -10.03
N PHE A 243 -14.42 -2.32 -9.59
CA PHE A 243 -15.63 -2.16 -10.40
C PHE A 243 -15.33 -1.54 -11.78
N ASN A 244 -14.54 -0.46 -11.83
CA ASN A 244 -14.19 0.19 -13.08
C ASN A 244 -13.40 -0.74 -14.03
N LEU A 245 -12.44 -1.51 -13.49
CA LEU A 245 -11.68 -2.51 -14.24
C LEU A 245 -12.57 -3.64 -14.79
N MET A 246 -13.51 -4.13 -13.97
CA MET A 246 -14.45 -5.19 -14.36
C MET A 246 -15.45 -4.74 -15.44
N GLU A 247 -15.79 -3.46 -15.45
CA GLU A 247 -16.54 -2.79 -16.53
C GLU A 247 -15.68 -2.52 -17.80
N GLY A 248 -14.43 -2.99 -17.82
CA GLY A 248 -13.52 -2.88 -18.96
C GLY A 248 -12.77 -1.55 -19.09
N ARG A 249 -12.90 -0.64 -18.12
CA ARG A 249 -12.20 0.66 -18.10
C ARG A 249 -10.78 0.51 -17.56
N ALA A 250 -9.95 1.53 -17.79
CA ALA A 250 -8.58 1.55 -17.30
C ALA A 250 -8.40 2.40 -16.03
N VAL A 251 -7.51 1.98 -15.15
CA VAL A 251 -7.17 2.68 -13.89
C VAL A 251 -5.67 2.98 -13.85
N HIS A 252 -5.30 4.21 -13.50
CA HIS A 252 -3.92 4.66 -13.37
C HIS A 252 -3.42 4.49 -11.93
N LYS A 253 -2.37 3.69 -11.72
CA LYS A 253 -1.83 3.37 -10.39
C LYS A 253 -0.34 3.63 -10.31
N LEU A 254 0.09 4.02 -9.11
CA LEU A 254 1.47 3.88 -8.66
C LEU A 254 1.73 2.41 -8.31
N LEU A 255 2.76 1.83 -8.90
CA LEU A 255 3.15 0.43 -8.77
C LEU A 255 4.62 0.34 -8.41
N PHE A 256 5.06 -0.86 -8.05
CA PHE A 256 6.45 -1.17 -7.71
C PHE A 256 6.95 -2.28 -8.63
N ASN A 257 8.18 -2.16 -9.13
CA ASN A 257 8.84 -3.25 -9.86
C ASN A 257 9.48 -4.24 -8.87
N LYS A 258 10.22 -5.23 -9.38
CA LYS A 258 10.85 -6.26 -8.54
C LYS A 258 11.94 -5.65 -7.64
N GLU A 259 12.53 -4.56 -8.09
CA GLU A 259 13.56 -3.77 -7.43
C GLU A 259 12.97 -2.75 -6.43
N SER A 260 11.65 -2.78 -6.19
CA SER A 260 10.92 -1.84 -5.33
C SER A 260 10.95 -0.37 -5.78
N GLU A 261 11.28 -0.12 -7.04
CA GLU A 261 11.21 1.20 -7.65
C GLU A 261 9.77 1.53 -8.05
N LYS A 262 9.39 2.78 -7.77
CA LYS A 262 8.07 3.32 -8.05
C LYS A 262 7.93 3.65 -9.54
N TYR A 263 6.83 3.21 -10.16
CA TYR A 263 6.46 3.65 -11.50
C TYR A 263 4.94 3.78 -11.64
N TYR A 264 4.49 4.64 -12.54
CA TYR A 264 3.07 4.77 -12.87
C TYR A 264 2.72 3.93 -14.10
N ALA A 265 1.53 3.34 -14.07
CA ALA A 265 0.97 2.66 -15.24
C ALA A 265 -0.56 2.70 -15.23
N TRP A 266 -1.14 2.69 -16.43
CA TRP A 266 -2.54 2.34 -16.61
C TRP A 266 -2.71 0.82 -16.62
N LEU A 267 -3.73 0.36 -15.92
CA LEU A 267 -4.12 -1.03 -15.77
C LEU A 267 -5.48 -1.24 -16.42
N GLN A 268 -5.64 -2.33 -17.17
CA GLN A 268 -6.93 -2.72 -17.78
C GLN A 268 -7.02 -4.25 -17.82
N LEU A 269 -8.19 -4.83 -17.55
CA LEU A 269 -8.38 -6.27 -17.69
C LEU A 269 -8.37 -6.67 -19.16
N ASP A 270 -7.68 -7.76 -19.49
CA ASP A 270 -7.73 -8.38 -20.81
C ASP A 270 -9.01 -9.22 -20.93
N PRO A 271 -9.98 -8.85 -21.79
CA PRO A 271 -11.20 -9.63 -21.92
C PRO A 271 -10.97 -11.01 -22.54
N ASP A 272 -9.85 -11.20 -23.25
CA ASP A 272 -9.58 -12.39 -24.06
C ASP A 272 -8.58 -13.36 -23.40
N LYS A 273 -7.99 -12.99 -22.25
CA LYS A 273 -6.97 -13.78 -21.57
C LYS A 273 -7.27 -13.98 -20.09
N LEU A 274 -7.28 -15.24 -19.69
CA LEU A 274 -7.38 -15.66 -18.30
C LEU A 274 -6.04 -16.22 -17.84
N ASN A 275 -5.71 -15.97 -16.58
CA ASN A 275 -4.60 -16.63 -15.90
C ASN A 275 -5.00 -18.03 -15.39
N GLU A 276 -4.05 -18.75 -14.80
CA GLU A 276 -4.23 -20.10 -14.26
C GLU A 276 -5.34 -20.21 -13.20
N ASN A 277 -5.63 -19.11 -12.50
CA ASN A 277 -6.67 -19.03 -11.47
C ASN A 277 -8.04 -18.61 -12.04
N GLY A 278 -8.21 -18.57 -13.37
CA GLY A 278 -9.45 -18.15 -14.03
C GLY A 278 -9.76 -16.66 -13.98
N ASN A 279 -8.81 -15.82 -13.53
CA ASN A 279 -8.94 -14.37 -13.48
C ASN A 279 -8.48 -13.73 -14.79
N LYS A 280 -9.08 -12.61 -15.20
CA LYS A 280 -8.59 -11.86 -16.37
C LYS A 280 -7.19 -11.33 -16.10
N GLU A 281 -6.31 -11.45 -17.09
CA GLU A 281 -4.97 -10.86 -17.02
C GLU A 281 -5.04 -9.32 -17.03
N ILE A 282 -4.04 -8.66 -16.45
CA ILE A 282 -3.96 -7.19 -16.42
C ILE A 282 -2.97 -6.70 -17.49
N LYS A 283 -3.48 -5.97 -18.49
CA LYS A 283 -2.67 -5.15 -19.40
C LYS A 283 -2.11 -3.94 -18.68
N ARG A 284 -0.83 -3.65 -18.93
CA ARG A 284 -0.11 -2.52 -18.32
C ARG A 284 0.39 -1.59 -19.42
N PHE A 285 0.04 -0.32 -19.30
CA PHE A 285 0.50 0.74 -20.18
C PHE A 285 1.32 1.73 -19.33
N ASN A 286 2.63 1.55 -19.32
CA ASN A 286 3.56 2.43 -18.61
C ASN A 286 3.78 3.73 -19.38
N GLU A 287 4.57 4.64 -18.82
CA GLU A 287 4.86 5.95 -19.44
C GLU A 287 5.48 5.82 -20.84
N ASN A 288 6.34 4.81 -21.06
CA ASN A 288 6.96 4.52 -22.35
C ASN A 288 5.95 4.08 -23.43
N TYR A 289 4.75 3.66 -23.03
CA TYR A 289 3.67 3.36 -23.98
C TYR A 289 3.18 4.62 -24.72
N GLY A 290 3.34 5.80 -24.12
CA GLY A 290 3.04 7.09 -24.76
C GLY A 290 1.56 7.47 -24.79
N PHE A 291 0.76 6.96 -23.85
CA PHE A 291 -0.59 7.51 -23.61
C PHE A 291 -0.51 8.67 -22.61
N ASP A 292 -0.93 9.85 -23.05
CA ASP A 292 -0.91 11.09 -22.29
C ASP A 292 -2.33 11.67 -22.27
N LEU A 293 -3.02 11.48 -21.13
CA LEU A 293 -4.43 11.87 -20.98
C LEU A 293 -4.61 13.39 -21.10
N ASP A 294 -3.69 14.15 -20.50
CA ASP A 294 -3.71 15.62 -20.53
C ASP A 294 -3.63 16.12 -21.97
N LYS A 295 -2.69 15.58 -22.78
CA LYS A 295 -2.59 15.92 -24.21
C LYS A 295 -3.81 15.52 -25.03
N VAL A 296 -4.46 14.41 -24.70
CA VAL A 296 -5.67 13.95 -25.41
C VAL A 296 -6.84 14.92 -25.22
N LEU A 297 -6.96 15.50 -24.03
CA LEU A 297 -8.08 16.37 -23.66
C LEU A 297 -7.82 17.87 -23.95
N LEU A 298 -6.56 18.27 -24.06
CA LEU A 298 -6.16 19.65 -24.34
C LEU A 298 -6.77 20.16 -25.66
N GLY A 299 -7.31 21.38 -25.62
CA GLY A 299 -7.84 22.07 -26.80
C GLY A 299 -9.14 21.48 -27.36
N LYS A 300 -9.86 20.65 -26.60
CA LYS A 300 -11.14 20.03 -27.03
C LYS A 300 -12.39 20.84 -26.67
N GLY A 301 -12.23 22.03 -26.07
CA GLY A 301 -13.35 22.87 -25.64
C GLY A 301 -14.06 22.34 -24.38
N ILE A 302 -13.38 21.52 -23.57
CA ILE A 302 -13.93 20.95 -22.33
C ILE A 302 -13.92 22.02 -21.25
N LYS A 303 -15.09 22.41 -20.76
CA LYS A 303 -15.25 23.48 -19.76
C LYS A 303 -14.57 23.14 -18.43
N GLU A 304 -14.58 21.89 -18.03
CA GLU A 304 -13.94 21.41 -16.81
C GLU A 304 -12.40 21.49 -16.86
N LEU A 305 -11.79 21.91 -17.98
CA LEU A 305 -10.36 22.20 -18.05
C LEU A 305 -10.03 23.70 -17.87
N ASN A 306 -11.04 24.57 -17.74
CA ASN A 306 -10.84 26.02 -17.72
C ASN A 306 -10.33 26.53 -16.36
N THR A 307 -10.52 25.77 -15.28
CA THR A 307 -9.97 26.10 -13.95
C THR A 307 -9.11 24.97 -13.43
N GLN A 308 -8.07 25.30 -12.66
CA GLN A 308 -7.15 24.31 -12.10
C GLN A 308 -7.89 23.25 -11.26
N GLU A 309 -8.80 23.67 -10.38
CA GLU A 309 -9.54 22.76 -9.50
C GLU A 309 -10.41 21.77 -10.29
N THR A 310 -11.18 22.26 -11.27
CA THR A 310 -12.05 21.39 -12.10
C THR A 310 -11.24 20.45 -12.98
N ALA A 311 -10.10 20.91 -13.49
CA ALA A 311 -9.18 20.11 -14.29
C ALA A 311 -8.56 18.98 -13.47
N GLU A 312 -8.07 19.30 -12.26
CA GLU A 312 -7.50 18.31 -11.34
C GLU A 312 -8.54 17.26 -10.92
N ASN A 313 -9.78 17.69 -10.65
CA ASN A 313 -10.88 16.79 -10.31
C ASN A 313 -11.25 15.86 -11.48
N LEU A 314 -11.34 16.39 -12.71
CA LEU A 314 -11.55 15.61 -13.92
C LEU A 314 -10.42 14.58 -14.12
N MET A 315 -9.16 15.01 -14.03
CA MET A 315 -8.01 14.13 -14.18
C MET A 315 -7.99 13.04 -13.10
N ARG A 316 -8.24 13.39 -11.83
CA ARG A 316 -8.30 12.44 -10.72
C ARG A 316 -9.41 11.40 -10.95
N SER A 317 -10.57 11.82 -11.41
CA SER A 317 -11.70 10.93 -11.69
C SER A 317 -11.37 9.94 -12.82
N LEU A 318 -10.83 10.44 -13.94
CA LEU A 318 -10.44 9.61 -15.08
C LEU A 318 -9.30 8.65 -14.75
N LYS A 319 -8.30 9.10 -13.97
CA LYS A 319 -7.20 8.25 -13.48
C LYS A 319 -7.71 7.13 -12.57
N LYS A 320 -8.83 7.31 -11.86
CA LYS A 320 -9.49 6.24 -11.09
C LYS A 320 -10.38 5.32 -11.96
N GLY A 321 -10.39 5.51 -13.28
CA GLY A 321 -11.20 4.74 -14.23
C GLY A 321 -12.69 5.07 -14.19
N ASN A 322 -13.07 6.19 -13.58
CA ASN A 322 -14.47 6.62 -13.58
C ASN A 322 -14.89 7.04 -14.99
N LEU A 323 -16.18 6.87 -15.25
CA LEU A 323 -16.83 7.47 -16.39
C LEU A 323 -17.28 8.87 -15.96
N GLN A 324 -16.67 9.90 -16.54
CA GLN A 324 -16.85 11.28 -16.07
C GLN A 324 -17.65 12.09 -17.07
N GLN A 325 -18.69 12.78 -16.59
CA GLN A 325 -19.41 13.74 -17.42
C GLN A 325 -18.52 14.97 -17.65
N ILE A 326 -18.52 15.46 -18.89
CA ILE A 326 -17.86 16.69 -19.33
C ILE A 326 -18.84 17.55 -20.13
N THR A 327 -18.58 18.85 -20.14
CA THR A 327 -19.31 19.83 -20.92
C THR A 327 -18.39 20.41 -21.99
N VAL A 328 -18.80 20.31 -23.24
CA VAL A 328 -17.99 20.70 -24.39
C VAL A 328 -18.66 21.88 -25.07
N GLU A 329 -17.92 22.96 -25.23
CA GLU A 329 -18.36 24.16 -25.92
C GLU A 329 -17.75 24.22 -27.32
N ARG A 330 -18.59 24.32 -28.35
CA ARG A 330 -18.17 24.53 -29.75
C ARG A 330 -19.12 25.49 -30.44
N ASN A 331 -18.56 26.55 -31.04
CA ASN A 331 -19.33 27.56 -31.78
C ASN A 331 -20.48 28.18 -30.96
N GLY A 332 -20.29 28.32 -29.63
CA GLY A 332 -21.31 28.82 -28.71
C GLY A 332 -22.40 27.81 -28.31
N GLU A 333 -22.36 26.58 -28.83
CA GLU A 333 -23.23 25.49 -28.37
C GLU A 333 -22.54 24.63 -27.31
N GLU A 334 -23.27 24.31 -26.24
CA GLU A 334 -22.83 23.38 -25.21
C GLU A 334 -23.45 22.00 -25.39
N LYS A 335 -22.61 20.97 -25.35
CA LYS A 335 -23.05 19.57 -25.35
C LYS A 335 -22.36 18.80 -24.25
N LYS A 336 -23.13 17.94 -23.57
CA LYS A 336 -22.63 17.08 -22.49
C LYS A 336 -22.31 15.69 -23.03
N TYR A 337 -21.20 15.14 -22.57
CA TYR A 337 -20.75 13.80 -22.89
C TYR A 337 -20.23 13.12 -21.63
N PHE A 338 -20.06 11.80 -21.71
CA PHE A 338 -19.30 11.04 -20.73
C PHE A 338 -18.02 10.51 -21.37
N ILE A 339 -16.91 10.59 -20.65
CA ILE A 339 -15.61 10.09 -21.11
C ILE A 339 -14.95 9.16 -20.11
N ALA A 340 -14.17 8.20 -20.62
CA ALA A 340 -13.32 7.31 -19.84
C ALA A 340 -11.95 7.18 -20.52
N ALA A 341 -10.88 7.01 -19.74
CA ALA A 341 -9.55 6.81 -20.28
C ALA A 341 -9.45 5.48 -21.05
N SER A 342 -8.87 5.52 -22.24
CA SER A 342 -8.68 4.37 -23.12
C SER A 342 -7.20 4.28 -23.56
N PRO A 343 -6.31 3.87 -22.64
CA PRO A 343 -4.87 3.81 -22.89
C PRO A 343 -4.53 2.90 -24.07
N GLN A 344 -5.19 1.75 -24.23
CA GLN A 344 -4.95 0.82 -25.35
C GLN A 344 -5.03 1.49 -26.74
N TYR A 345 -5.90 2.49 -26.88
CA TYR A 345 -6.07 3.25 -28.12
C TYR A 345 -5.46 4.65 -28.04
N LYS A 346 -4.66 4.93 -27.00
CA LYS A 346 -4.03 6.22 -26.68
C LYS A 346 -5.01 7.39 -26.74
N THR A 347 -6.23 7.20 -26.22
CA THR A 347 -7.30 8.19 -26.32
C THR A 347 -8.29 8.08 -25.15
N VAL A 348 -9.47 8.68 -25.28
CA VAL A 348 -10.63 8.47 -24.42
C VAL A 348 -11.76 7.81 -25.20
N ASP A 349 -12.55 7.00 -24.50
CA ASP A 349 -13.85 6.56 -24.97
C ASP A 349 -14.89 7.64 -24.70
N LEU A 350 -15.88 7.76 -25.58
CA LEU A 350 -16.92 8.78 -25.56
C LEU A 350 -18.30 8.15 -25.55
N TYR A 351 -19.19 8.67 -24.72
CA TYR A 351 -20.56 8.18 -24.57
C TYR A 351 -21.54 9.36 -24.54
N ASP A 352 -22.74 9.12 -25.06
CA ASP A 352 -23.85 10.07 -24.97
C ASP A 352 -24.57 10.02 -23.60
N HIS A 353 -25.62 10.83 -23.44
CA HIS A 353 -26.45 10.87 -22.24
C HIS A 353 -27.21 9.55 -21.95
N GLN A 354 -27.29 8.65 -22.92
CA GLN A 354 -27.92 7.32 -22.80
C GLN A 354 -26.87 6.24 -22.51
N MET A 355 -25.63 6.63 -22.21
CA MET A 355 -24.50 5.73 -21.94
C MET A 355 -24.14 4.85 -23.15
N LYS A 356 -24.54 5.25 -24.35
CA LYS A 356 -24.18 4.56 -25.58
C LYS A 356 -22.85 5.10 -26.07
N ARG A 357 -21.93 4.19 -26.37
CA ARG A 357 -20.63 4.55 -26.96
C ARG A 357 -20.84 5.19 -28.32
N ILE A 358 -20.25 6.37 -28.52
CA ILE A 358 -20.30 7.12 -29.77
C ILE A 358 -18.91 7.31 -30.36
N LYS A 359 -18.85 7.80 -31.60
CA LYS A 359 -17.58 8.00 -32.31
C LYS A 359 -16.80 9.14 -31.66
N ARG A 360 -15.59 8.84 -31.21
CA ARG A 360 -14.68 9.80 -30.57
C ARG A 360 -14.36 10.99 -31.45
N GLU A 361 -14.47 10.85 -32.78
CA GLU A 361 -14.27 11.93 -33.75
C GLU A 361 -15.27 13.09 -33.55
N GLU A 362 -16.40 12.88 -32.89
CA GLU A 362 -17.33 13.95 -32.50
C GLU A 362 -16.69 14.93 -31.50
N LEU A 363 -15.92 14.42 -30.53
CA LEU A 363 -15.18 15.21 -29.52
C LEU A 363 -13.75 15.57 -29.96
N LEU A 364 -13.05 14.67 -30.66
CA LEU A 364 -11.61 14.76 -30.86
C LEU A 364 -11.18 15.49 -32.14
N GLN A 365 -12.12 15.89 -32.99
CA GLN A 365 -11.82 16.75 -34.14
C GLN A 365 -10.95 17.95 -33.71
N PRO A 366 -9.84 18.23 -34.42
CA PRO A 366 -9.02 19.39 -34.11
C PRO A 366 -9.88 20.65 -34.24
N ALA A 367 -9.70 21.59 -33.31
CA ALA A 367 -10.25 22.93 -33.46
C ALA A 367 -9.89 23.43 -34.87
N GLN A 368 -10.90 23.72 -35.68
CA GLN A 368 -10.68 24.22 -37.03
C GLN A 368 -9.83 25.49 -36.92
N LYS A 369 -8.63 25.47 -37.51
CA LYS A 369 -7.90 26.70 -37.81
C LYS A 369 -8.82 27.53 -38.69
N ALA A 370 -9.17 28.73 -38.24
CA ALA A 370 -9.77 29.74 -39.10
C ALA A 370 -8.80 30.05 -40.24
N GLY A 371 -9.03 29.41 -41.39
CA GLY A 371 -8.23 29.57 -42.59
C GLY A 371 -9.18 29.56 -43.78
N ASN A 372 -9.53 30.76 -44.25
CA ASN A 372 -10.18 30.97 -45.53
C ASN A 372 -9.42 30.22 -46.62
N THR A 373 -10.07 29.27 -47.29
CA THR A 373 -9.74 28.99 -48.69
C THR A 373 -10.99 28.56 -49.43
N GLN A 374 -11.39 29.42 -50.36
CA GLN A 374 -12.46 29.19 -51.32
C GLN A 374 -12.17 27.95 -52.18
N LYS A 375 -13.27 27.29 -52.55
CA LYS A 375 -13.41 26.23 -53.54
C LYS A 375 -12.45 26.34 -54.72
N GLN A 376 -11.91 25.21 -55.16
CA GLN A 376 -12.01 24.84 -56.58
C GLN A 376 -12.27 23.34 -56.73
N THR A 377 -13.40 23.07 -57.37
CA THR A 377 -13.90 21.79 -57.82
C THR A 377 -13.03 21.27 -58.96
N ARG A 378 -12.58 20.01 -58.90
CA ARG A 378 -12.33 19.20 -60.11
C ARG A 378 -12.66 17.73 -59.82
N GLN A 379 -13.72 17.27 -60.47
CA GLN A 379 -14.04 15.86 -60.63
C GLN A 379 -12.97 15.19 -61.50
N GLN A 380 -12.54 13.98 -61.13
CA GLN A 380 -12.26 12.92 -62.09
C GLN A 380 -12.40 11.55 -61.42
N LYS A 381 -13.01 10.64 -62.18
CA LYS A 381 -13.37 9.25 -61.87
C LYS A 381 -12.17 8.30 -61.96
N GLU A 382 -12.42 7.05 -61.57
CA GLU A 382 -11.68 5.79 -61.86
C GLU A 382 -10.54 5.49 -60.87
N GLY A 383 -10.36 4.30 -60.31
CA GLY A 383 -11.03 3.00 -60.39
C GLY A 383 -10.26 2.06 -59.44
N LEU A 384 -10.90 1.03 -58.88
CA LEU A 384 -10.23 0.01 -58.07
C LEU A 384 -9.12 -0.70 -58.87
N PRO A 385 -8.10 -1.25 -58.18
CA PRO A 385 -7.81 -2.65 -58.45
C PRO A 385 -7.58 -3.51 -57.19
N GLU A 386 -7.96 -4.78 -57.38
CA GLU A 386 -7.96 -5.89 -56.44
C GLU A 386 -6.57 -6.39 -55.98
N LYS A 387 -6.67 -7.16 -54.89
CA LYS A 387 -5.72 -8.12 -54.30
C LYS A 387 -4.73 -8.78 -55.26
N LYS A 388 -3.49 -8.95 -54.79
CA LYS A 388 -2.66 -10.13 -55.12
C LYS A 388 -2.05 -10.76 -53.86
N GLN A 389 -2.49 -11.98 -53.59
CA GLN A 389 -1.80 -12.98 -52.77
C GLN A 389 -0.43 -13.31 -53.39
N ARG A 390 0.59 -13.51 -52.56
CA ARG A 390 1.82 -14.21 -52.95
C ARG A 390 2.11 -15.32 -51.96
N SER A 391 1.82 -16.54 -52.39
CA SER A 391 2.31 -17.79 -51.84
C SER A 391 3.78 -17.99 -52.27
N GLN A 392 4.67 -18.30 -51.31
CA GLN A 392 6.00 -18.83 -51.61
C GLN A 392 6.08 -20.27 -51.11
N LYS A 393 6.06 -21.20 -52.06
CA LYS A 393 6.64 -22.54 -51.93
C LYS A 393 8.16 -22.40 -51.93
N ARG A 394 8.85 -23.02 -50.97
CA ARG A 394 10.24 -23.48 -51.14
C ARG A 394 10.29 -24.97 -50.89
N LYS A 395 10.77 -25.69 -51.91
CA LYS A 395 11.08 -27.13 -51.93
C LYS A 395 12.38 -27.38 -51.17
N MET A 396 12.45 -28.58 -50.57
CA MET A 396 13.64 -29.24 -50.04
C MET A 396 14.62 -29.68 -51.14
N THR A 397 15.92 -29.64 -50.84
CA THR A 397 16.99 -30.64 -51.12
C THR A 397 18.26 -30.11 -50.43
N VAL A 398 19.15 -30.88 -49.78
CA VAL A 398 19.55 -32.29 -49.84
C VAL A 398 19.71 -32.83 -48.43
#